data_AF-A0A364JRR7-F1
#
_entry.id   AF-A0A364JRR7-F1
#
_cell.length_a   1.000
_cell.length_b   1.000
_cell.length_c   1.000
_cell.angle_alpha   90.00
_cell.angle_beta   90.00
_cell.angle_gamma   90.00
#
_symmetry.space_group_name_H-M   'P 1'
#
loop_
_entity.id
_entity.type
_entity.pdbx_description
1 polymer ?
#
loop_
_entity_poly.entity_id
_entity_poly.type
_entity_poly.pdbx_seq_one_letter_code
_entity_poly.pdbx_strand_id
1 'polypeptide(L)' 'MMKKIKKINGPTRSLNEGLRYQEECQFALEPSVIRLIELAIEAGWDHQQVVYALLNIAAPHVLDRTILEAEFTYQ' A
#
# COMPACT_ATOMS: atom_id res chain seq x y z
N MET A 1 -11.79 -29.59 0.20
CA MET A 1 -10.67 -28.62 0.04
C MET A 1 -11.19 -27.23 0.38
N MET A 2 -10.81 -26.65 1.52
CA MET A 2 -11.24 -25.29 1.88
C MET A 2 -10.46 -24.27 1.04
N LYS A 3 -11.18 -23.44 0.29
CA LYS A 3 -10.63 -22.33 -0.48
C LYS A 3 -10.00 -21.35 0.52
N LYS A 4 -8.68 -21.15 0.46
CA LYS A 4 -8.00 -20.10 1.25
C LYS A 4 -8.68 -18.77 0.91
N ILE A 5 -9.45 -18.21 1.83
CA ILE A 5 -10.04 -16.89 1.68
C ILE A 5 -8.86 -15.92 1.59
N LYS A 6 -8.67 -15.30 0.43
CA LYS A 6 -7.74 -14.17 0.33
C LYS A 6 -8.32 -13.08 1.23
N LYS A 7 -7.63 -12.75 2.32
CA LYS A 7 -8.11 -11.77 3.33
C LYS A 7 -8.11 -10.33 2.81
N ILE A 8 -7.40 -10.07 1.72
CA ILE A 8 -7.30 -8.76 1.08
C ILE A 8 -7.91 -8.88 -0.30
N ASN A 9 -8.92 -8.07 -0.57
CA ASN A 9 -9.54 -7.96 -1.88
C ASN A 9 -8.62 -7.14 -2.79
N GLY A 10 -8.40 -7.58 -4.02
CA GLY A 10 -7.68 -6.77 -5.01
C GLY A 10 -8.57 -5.65 -5.56
N PRO A 11 -7.98 -4.61 -6.16
CA PRO A 11 -8.73 -3.63 -6.92
C PRO A 11 -9.49 -4.30 -8.07
N THR A 12 -10.66 -3.77 -8.41
CA THR A 12 -11.48 -4.22 -9.54
C THR A 12 -11.34 -3.31 -10.77
N ARG A 13 -10.89 -2.08 -10.54
CA ARG A 13 -10.61 -1.08 -11.58
C ARG A 13 -9.27 -1.30 -12.26
N SER A 14 -9.11 -0.74 -13.45
CA SER A 14 -7.85 -0.76 -14.20
C SER A 14 -7.00 0.48 -13.93
N LEU A 15 -5.69 0.36 -14.11
CA LEU A 15 -4.71 1.43 -13.86
C LEU A 15 -5.02 2.74 -14.61
N ASN A 16 -5.59 2.64 -15.82
CA ASN A 16 -5.99 3.80 -16.63
C ASN A 16 -7.16 4.61 -16.04
N GLU A 17 -7.84 4.09 -15.01
CA GLU A 17 -8.87 4.83 -14.26
C GLU A 17 -8.29 5.77 -13.19
N GLY A 18 -6.95 5.86 -13.10
CA GLY A 18 -6.22 6.87 -12.33
C GLY A 18 -6.63 6.89 -10.85
N LEU A 19 -7.19 8.01 -10.41
CA LEU A 19 -7.56 8.25 -9.00
C LEU A 19 -8.45 7.14 -8.42
N ARG A 20 -9.43 6.63 -9.19
CA ARG A 20 -10.34 5.59 -8.68
C ARG A 20 -9.66 4.25 -8.47
N TYR A 21 -8.65 3.95 -9.29
CA TYR A 21 -7.82 2.77 -9.11
C TYR A 21 -6.94 2.91 -7.87
N GLN A 22 -6.34 4.09 -7.68
CA GLN A 22 -5.56 4.43 -6.50
C GLN A 22 -6.39 4.29 -5.21
N GLU A 23 -7.61 4.83 -5.18
CA GLU A 23 -8.53 4.73 -4.03
C GLU A 23 -8.83 3.27 -3.67
N GLU A 24 -9.09 2.39 -4.65
CA GLU A 24 -9.32 0.97 -4.37
C GLU A 24 -8.08 0.27 -3.83
N CYS A 25 -6.92 0.57 -4.39
CA CYS A 25 -5.65 0.01 -3.90
C CYS A 25 -5.37 0.44 -2.46
N GLN A 26 -5.59 1.72 -2.15
CA GLN A 26 -5.42 2.26 -0.81
C GLN A 26 -6.41 1.61 0.16
N PHE A 27 -7.71 1.65 -0.15
CA PHE A 27 -8.74 1.08 0.72
C PHE A 27 -8.52 -0.40 1.03
N ALA A 28 -8.07 -1.19 0.06
CA ALA A 28 -7.80 -2.61 0.25
C ALA A 28 -6.66 -2.89 1.25
N LEU A 29 -5.64 -2.04 1.28
CA LEU A 29 -4.41 -2.26 2.06
C LEU A 29 -4.36 -1.44 3.35
N GLU A 30 -5.06 -0.30 3.40
CA GLU A 30 -5.02 0.68 4.49
C GLU A 30 -5.17 0.04 5.88
N PRO A 31 -6.17 -0.83 6.15
CA PRO A 31 -6.30 -1.43 7.49
C PRO A 31 -5.09 -2.27 7.91
N SER A 32 -4.47 -2.97 6.96
CA SER A 32 -3.30 -3.82 7.23
C SER A 32 -2.03 -2.98 7.43
N VAL A 33 -1.87 -1.93 6.62
CA VAL A 33 -0.72 -1.02 6.69
C VAL A 33 -0.78 -0.18 7.97
N ILE A 34 -1.94 0.39 8.31
CA ILE A 34 -2.14 1.13 9.57
C ILE A 34 -1.84 0.23 10.76
N ARG A 35 -2.38 -1.00 10.77
CA ARG A 35 -2.12 -1.93 11.87
C ARG A 35 -0.63 -2.27 12.02
N LEU A 36 0.09 -2.41 10.90
CA LEU A 36 1.53 -2.64 10.94
C LEU A 36 2.29 -1.42 11.49
N ILE A 37 1.85 -0.20 11.13
CA ILE A 37 2.43 1.04 11.66
C ILE A 37 2.25 1.12 13.18
N GLU A 38 1.03 0.89 13.66
CA GLU A 38 0.71 0.87 15.09
C GLU A 38 1.60 -0.12 15.86
N LEU A 39 1.70 -1.36 15.37
CA LEU A 39 2.50 -2.41 16.02
C LEU A 39 4.00 -2.05 16.10
N ALA A 40 4.54 -1.40 15.07
CA ALA A 40 5.94 -0.96 15.08
C ALA A 40 6.18 0.18 16.07
N ILE A 41 5.23 1.14 16.16
CA ILE A 41 5.27 2.22 17.14
C ILE A 41 5.16 1.67 18.57
N GLU A 42 4.26 0.71 18.81
CA GLU A 42 4.14 0.00 20.09
C GLU A 42 5.43 -0.72 20.48
N ALA A 43 6.21 -1.18 19.49
CA ALA A 43 7.53 -1.78 19.69
C ALA A 43 8.67 -0.76 19.89
N GLY A 44 8.36 0.54 19.94
CA GLY A 44 9.31 1.61 20.24
C GLY A 44 9.96 2.28 19.03
N TRP A 45 9.47 2.02 17.81
CA TRP A 45 9.93 2.73 16.61
C TRP A 45 9.29 4.12 16.55
N ASP A 46 10.02 5.11 16.06
CA ASP A 46 9.38 6.38 15.73
C ASP A 46 8.62 6.31 14.40
N HIS A 47 7.61 7.17 14.24
CA HIS A 47 6.74 7.15 13.07
C HIS A 47 7.50 7.31 11.74
N GLN A 48 8.56 8.13 11.69
CA GLN A 48 9.33 8.36 10.47
C GLN A 48 10.16 7.13 10.09
N GLN A 49 10.73 6.43 11.07
CA GLN A 49 11.44 5.16 10.83
C GLN A 49 10.53 4.11 10.20
N VAL A 50 9.30 3.98 10.69
CA VAL A 50 8.34 2.99 10.18
C VAL A 50 7.95 3.30 8.74
N VAL A 51 7.58 4.55 8.45
CA VAL A 51 7.21 4.97 7.09
C VAL A 51 8.40 4.81 6.14
N TYR A 52 9.60 5.21 6.56
CA TYR A 52 10.82 5.04 5.77
C TYR A 52 11.11 3.57 5.45
N ALA A 53 10.95 2.67 6.43
CA ALA A 53 11.11 1.24 6.22
C ALA A 53 10.07 0.69 5.22
N LEU A 54 8.80 1.04 5.37
CA LEU A 54 7.72 0.59 4.48
C LEU A 54 7.96 1.04 3.04
N LEU A 55 8.38 2.28 2.81
CA LEU A 55 8.72 2.80 1.48
C LEU A 55 9.87 2.00 0.85
N ASN A 56 10.95 1.77 1.60
CA ASN A 56 12.11 1.02 1.09
C ASN A 56 11.84 -0.47 0.87
N ILE A 57 10.92 -1.06 1.62
CA ILE A 57 10.47 -2.44 1.41
C ILE A 57 9.58 -2.52 0.18
N ALA A 58 8.63 -1.59 0.01
CA ALA A 58 7.65 -1.63 -1.07
C ALA A 58 8.23 -1.23 -2.43
N ALA A 59 9.08 -0.20 -2.47
CA ALA A 59 9.57 0.38 -3.73
C ALA A 59 10.25 -0.62 -4.68
N PRO A 60 11.11 -1.56 -4.21
CA PRO A 60 11.71 -2.58 -5.08
C PRO A 60 10.72 -3.55 -5.73
N HIS A 61 9.48 -3.64 -5.23
CA HIS A 61 8.44 -4.52 -5.78
C HIS A 61 7.64 -3.89 -6.91
N VAL A 62 7.93 -2.65 -7.29
CA VAL A 62 7.29 -2.02 -8.46
C VAL A 62 7.81 -2.68 -9.73
N LEU A 63 6.92 -3.43 -10.40
CA LEU A 63 7.22 -4.12 -11.66
C LEU A 63 7.14 -3.18 -12.87
N ASP A 64 6.24 -2.20 -12.81
CA ASP A 64 6.09 -1.16 -13.83
C ASP A 64 6.49 0.20 -13.25
N ARG A 65 7.68 0.67 -13.64
CA ARG A 65 8.24 1.92 -13.10
C ARG A 65 7.47 3.16 -13.51
N THR A 66 6.61 3.08 -14.53
CA THR A 66 5.73 4.20 -14.90
C THR A 66 4.78 4.56 -13.76
N ILE A 67 4.49 3.65 -12.83
CA ILE A 67 3.70 3.91 -11.61
C ILE A 67 4.42 4.87 -10.64
N LEU A 68 5.76 4.88 -10.63
CA LEU A 68 6.54 5.82 -9.82
C LEU A 68 6.72 7.19 -10.49
N GLU A 69 6.53 7.23 -11.81
CA GLU A 69 6.67 8.42 -12.65
C GLU A 69 5.32 9.12 -12.89
N ALA A 70 4.20 8.42 -12.68
CA ALA A 70 2.87 8.99 -12.62
C ALA A 70 2.84 9.98 -11.44
N GLU A 71 2.92 11.26 -11.76
CA GLU A 71 3.11 12.36 -10.82
C GLU A 71 2.20 12.23 -9.60
N PHE A 72 2.82 12.16 -8.42
CA PHE A 72 2.14 12.37 -7.15
C PHE A 72 1.72 13.84 -7.05
N THR A 73 0.67 14.24 -7.77
CA THR A 73 -0.06 15.48 -7.49
C THR A 73 -0.87 15.27 -6.21
N TYR A 74 -0.20 15.30 -5.07
CA TYR A 74 -0.83 15.72 -3.82
C TYR A 74 -0.98 17.25 -3.91
N GLN A 75 -2.21 17.72 -4.07
CA GLN A 75 -2.64 19.08 -3.71
C GLN A 75 -3.42 19.03 -2.40
#